data_AF-A0A501WIP0-F1
#
_entry.id   AF-A0A501WIP0-F1
#
_cell.length_a   1.000
_cell.length_b   1.000
_cell.length_c   1.000
_cell.angle_alpha   90.00
_cell.angle_beta   90.00
_cell.angle_gamma   90.00
#
_symmetry.space_group_name_H-M   'P 1'
#
loop_
_entity.id
_entity.type
_entity.pdbx_description
1 polymer ?
#
loop_
_entity_poly.entity_id
_entity_poly.type
_entity_poly.pdbx_seq_one_letter_code
_entity_poly.pdbx_strand_id
1 'polypeptide(L)' 'MADYDRLPADLRAWLAQAALPWSPRSVSRAFGRALARRRGDRTAALAELDRLQERRLAASRLTGRTAS' A
#
# COMPACT_ATOMS: atom_id res chain seq x y z
N MET A 1 11.09 6.81 -11.90
CA MET A 1 11.55 7.55 -10.69
C MET A 1 10.55 8.63 -10.27
N ALA A 2 10.13 9.54 -11.16
CA ALA A 2 9.26 10.69 -10.83
C ALA A 2 8.00 10.41 -9.95
N ASP A 3 7.30 9.28 -10.11
CA ASP A 3 6.14 8.96 -9.26
C ASP A 3 6.51 8.60 -7.82
N TYR A 4 7.70 8.04 -7.58
CA TYR A 4 8.21 7.75 -6.24
C TYR A 4 8.66 9.05 -5.55
N ASP A 5 9.37 9.92 -6.27
CA ASP A 5 9.86 11.21 -5.75
C ASP A 5 8.72 12.18 -5.39
N ARG A 6 7.55 12.02 -6.02
CA ARG A 6 6.34 12.78 -5.73
C ARG A 6 5.57 12.30 -4.50
N LEU A 7 5.95 11.17 -3.90
CA LEU A 7 5.28 10.66 -2.72
C LEU A 7 5.68 11.48 -1.47
N PRO A 8 4.72 11.74 -0.55
CA PRO A 8 5.04 12.25 0.78
C PRO A 8 6.08 11.36 1.48
N ALA A 9 6.91 11.94 2.35
CA ALA A 9 7.95 11.22 3.08
C ALA A 9 7.39 9.98 3.80
N ASP A 10 6.26 10.12 4.50
CA ASP A 10 5.59 9.04 5.22
C ASP A 10 5.22 7.86 4.29
N LEU A 11 4.76 8.19 3.08
CA LEU A 11 4.34 7.19 2.10
C LEU A 11 5.54 6.52 1.41
N ARG A 12 6.65 7.25 1.23
CA ARG A 12 7.93 6.66 0.76
C ARG A 12 8.49 5.70 1.80
N ALA A 13 8.46 6.07 3.08
CA ALA A 13 8.90 5.21 4.17
C ALA A 13 8.06 3.93 4.24
N TRP A 14 6.73 4.06 4.18
CA TRP A 14 5.84 2.90 4.11
C TRP A 14 6.16 1.99 2.92
N LEU A 15 6.34 2.57 1.73
CA LEU A 15 6.64 1.79 0.51
C LEU A 15 8.01 1.10 0.57
N ALA A 16 9.00 1.70 1.24
CA ALA A 16 10.31 1.09 1.45
C ALA A 16 10.27 -0.12 2.41
N GLN A 17 9.30 -0.15 3.33
CA GLN A 17 9.09 -1.24 4.30
C GLN A 17 8.04 -2.27 3.85
N ALA A 18 7.35 -2.02 2.73
CA ALA A 18 6.29 -2.87 2.23
C ALA A 18 6.82 -4.27 1.84
N ALA A 19 6.11 -5.31 2.25
CA ALA A 19 6.50 -6.70 2.00
C ALA A 19 6.22 -7.18 0.57
N LEU A 20 5.37 -6.46 -0.17
CA LEU A 20 5.03 -6.76 -1.56
C LEU A 20 5.67 -5.75 -2.51
N PRO A 21 5.97 -6.14 -3.76
CA PRO A 21 6.50 -5.23 -4.78
C PRO A 21 5.38 -4.33 -5.34
N TRP A 22 4.95 -3.35 -4.53
CA TRP A 22 3.94 -2.39 -4.94
C TRP A 22 4.50 -1.36 -5.92
N SER A 23 3.69 -0.95 -6.91
CA SER A 23 4.04 0.21 -7.74
C SER A 23 3.70 1.53 -7.02
N PRO A 24 4.56 2.56 -7.08
CA PRO A 24 4.32 3.86 -6.40
C PRO A 24 2.97 4.50 -6.75
N ARG A 25 2.53 4.35 -8.00
CA ARG A 25 1.23 4.83 -8.50
C ARG A 25 0.05 4.16 -7.81
N SER A 26 0.12 2.84 -7.61
CA SER A 26 -0.97 2.11 -6.95
C SER A 26 -1.10 2.52 -5.50
N VAL A 27 0.04 2.67 -4.82
CA VAL A 27 0.13 3.09 -3.42
C VAL A 27 -0.38 4.52 -3.25
N SER A 28 0.04 5.45 -4.10
CA SER A 28 -0.45 6.83 -4.11
C SER A 28 -1.98 6.91 -4.28
N ARG A 29 -2.54 6.15 -5.23
CA ARG A 29 -4.00 6.10 -5.44
C ARG A 29 -4.74 5.51 -4.24
N ALA A 30 -4.24 4.42 -3.66
CA ALA A 30 -4.84 3.80 -2.49
C ALA A 30 -4.78 4.73 -1.26
N PHE A 31 -3.64 5.36 -1.03
CA PHE A 31 -3.43 6.32 0.05
C PHE A 31 -4.34 7.54 -0.09
N GLY A 32 -4.43 8.15 -1.28
CA GLY A 32 -5.31 9.29 -1.52
C GLY A 32 -6.79 8.96 -1.27
N ARG A 33 -7.23 7.76 -1.66
CA ARG A 33 -8.59 7.27 -1.36
C ARG A 33 -8.81 7.08 0.13
N ALA A 34 -7.85 6.49 0.85
CA ALA A 34 -7.94 6.30 2.28
C ALA A 34 -7.93 7.64 3.03
N LEU A 35 -7.07 8.57 2.63
CA LEU A 35 -6.97 9.91 3.19
C LEU A 35 -8.29 10.69 3.06
N ALA A 36 -8.95 10.63 1.90
CA ALA A 36 -10.27 11.23 1.69
C ALA A 36 -11.34 10.62 2.61
N ARG A 37 -11.32 9.29 2.80
CA ARG A 37 -12.27 8.58 3.70
C ARG A 37 -12.02 8.88 5.17
N ARG A 38 -10.78 9.18 5.55
CA ARG A 38 -10.35 9.46 6.93
C ARG A 38 -10.25 10.96 7.23
N ARG A 39 -10.89 11.82 6.41
CA ARG A 39 -10.90 13.28 6.60
C ARG A 39 -9.50 13.89 6.75
N GLY A 40 -8.51 13.37 6.03
CA GLY A 40 -7.13 13.86 6.09
C GLY A 40 -6.25 13.21 7.16
N ASP A 41 -6.76 12.25 7.94
CA ASP A 41 -5.93 11.50 8.88
C ASP A 41 -4.99 10.55 8.13
N ARG A 42 -3.70 10.91 8.13
CA ARG A 42 -2.62 10.18 7.47
C ARG A 42 -2.33 8.84 8.13
N THR A 43 -2.36 8.79 9.46
CA THR A 43 -2.08 7.56 10.22
C THR A 43 -3.15 6.51 9.91
N ALA A 44 -4.42 6.91 9.93
CA ALA A 44 -5.51 6.03 9.56
C ALA A 44 -5.46 5.60 8.08
N ALA A 45 -4.95 6.47 7.19
CA ALA A 45 -4.76 6.13 5.79
C ALA A 45 -3.61 5.13 5.56
N LEU A 46 -2.48 5.27 6.28
CA LEU A 46 -1.39 4.29 6.25
C LEU A 46 -1.83 2.92 6.79
N ALA A 47 -2.58 2.90 7.89
CA ALA A 47 -3.14 1.66 8.44
C ALA A 47 -4.09 0.94 7.45
N GLU A 48 -4.74 1.68 6.55
CA GLU A 48 -5.56 1.09 5.48
C GLU A 48 -4.70 0.44 4.38
N LEU A 49 -3.51 0.97 4.11
CA LEU A 49 -2.54 0.33 3.21
C LEU A 49 -1.98 -0.96 3.81
N ASP A 50 -1.70 -1.00 5.12
CA ASP A 50 -1.25 -2.22 5.80
C ASP A 50 -2.28 -3.34 5.65
N ARG A 51 -3.56 -3.04 5.91
CA ARG A 51 -4.67 -3.99 5.72
C ARG A 51 -4.76 -4.46 4.27
N LEU A 52 -4.50 -3.59 3.30
CA LEU A 52 -4.52 -3.96 1.88
C LEU A 52 -3.37 -4.92 1.55
N GLN A 53 -2.17 -4.68 2.11
CA GLN A 53 -1.03 -5.57 1.98
C GLN A 53 -1.29 -6.93 2.61
N GLU A 54 -1.81 -6.98 3.83
CA GLU A 54 -2.17 -8.23 4.51
C GLU A 54 -3.17 -9.06 3.69
N ARG A 55 -4.21 -8.42 3.14
CA ARG A 55 -5.18 -9.08 2.27
C ARG A 55 -4.52 -9.67 1.01
N ARG A 56 -3.60 -8.93 0.38
CA ARG A 56 -2.87 -9.43 -0.79
C ARG A 56 -1.90 -10.57 -0.45
N LEU A 57 -1.21 -10.48 0.68
CA LEU A 57 -0.34 -11.55 1.17
C LEU A 57 -1.17 -12.81 1.46
N ALA A 58 -2.32 -12.68 2.11
CA ALA A 58 -3.24 -13.78 2.33
C ALA A 58 -3.73 -14.41 1.01
N ALA A 59 -4.12 -13.58 0.04
CA ALA A 59 -4.54 -14.05 -1.29
C ALA A 59 -3.41 -14.78 -2.03
N SER A 60 -2.19 -14.22 -2.05
CA SER A 60 -1.03 -14.84 -2.68
C SER A 60 -0.68 -16.19 -2.04
N ARG A 61 -0.78 -16.31 -0.70
CA ARG A 61 -0.60 -17.58 0.03
C ARG A 61 -1.65 -18.64 -0.29
N LEU A 62 -2.83 -18.22 -0.75
CA LEU A 62 -3.90 -19.12 -1.21
C LEU A 62 -3.67 -19.55 -2.66
N THR A 63 -3.24 -18.62 -3.52
CA THR A 63 -2.97 -18.90 -4.95
C THR A 63 -1.70 -19.73 -5.16
N GLY A 64 -0.73 -19.68 -4.25
CA GLY A 64 0.50 -20.48 -4.33
C GLY A 64 0.33 -21.99 -4.04
N ARG A 65 -0.89 -22.48 -3.73
CA ARG A 65 -1.14 -23.89 -3.35
C ARG A 65 -1.71 -24.76 -4.47
N THR A 66 -2.02 -24.18 -5.63
CA THR A 66 -2.61 -24.88 -6.78
C THR A 66 -1.60 -25.10 -7.92
N ALA A 67 -0.36 -25.42 -7.58
CA ALA A 67 0.67 -25.83 -8.53
C ALA A 67 1.48 -26.99 -7.93
N SER A 68 0.91 -28.20 -7.97
CA SER A 68 1.62 -29.48 -7.89
C SER A 68 0.83 -30.52 -8.67
#